data_AF-A0A939W3Y8-F1
#
_entry.id   AF-A0A939W3Y8-F1
#
_cell.length_a   1.000
_cell.length_b   1.000
_cell.length_c   1.000
_cell.angle_alpha   90.00
_cell.angle_beta   90.00
_cell.angle_gamma   90.00
#
_symmetry.space_group_name_H-M   'P 1'
#
loop_
_entity.id
_entity.type
_entity.pdbx_description
1 polymer ?
#
loop_
_entity_poly.entity_id
_entity_poly.type
_entity_poly.pdbx_seq_one_letter_code
_entity_poly.pdbx_strand_id
1 'polypeptide(L)'
;MENETAVQAKSRNSFTGSLGFVLAAAGSAVGLGNIWRFPYLAAKDGGGLFLVVYLVLALTFGFTLLITEIAIGRKTQESPLTAYKKINSKWGFLGIFSFVVPFII
;
A
#
# COMPACT_ATOMS: atom_id res chain seq x y z
N MET A 1 -4.22 -37.88 21.73
CA MET A 1 -3.71 -37.33 20.46
C MET A 1 -4.68 -36.23 20.04
N GLU A 2 -4.18 -35.11 19.49
CA GLU A 2 -4.94 -33.89 19.09
C GLU A 2 -5.20 -32.84 20.20
N ASN A 3 -4.15 -32.43 20.92
CA ASN A 3 -4.09 -31.10 21.57
C ASN A 3 -3.07 -30.21 20.83
N GLU A 4 -3.21 -30.11 19.50
CA GLU A 4 -2.37 -29.26 18.64
C GLU A 4 -3.15 -28.07 18.06
N THR A 5 -4.28 -27.71 18.68
CA THR A 5 -5.00 -26.46 18.40
C THR A 5 -4.87 -25.47 19.55
N ALA A 6 -3.69 -25.40 20.18
CA ALA A 6 -3.25 -24.17 20.80
C ALA A 6 -2.97 -23.19 19.66
N VAL A 7 -4.03 -22.53 19.20
CA VAL A 7 -3.98 -21.35 18.33
C VAL A 7 -2.85 -20.50 18.85
N GLN A 8 -1.74 -20.44 18.09
CA GLN A 8 -0.66 -19.50 18.33
C GLN A 8 -1.34 -18.16 18.62
N ALA A 9 -1.24 -17.68 19.85
CA ALA A 9 -1.47 -16.28 20.16
C ALA A 9 -0.38 -15.53 19.39
N LYS A 10 -0.66 -15.27 18.11
CA LYS A 10 0.26 -14.67 17.15
C LYS A 10 0.60 -13.29 17.67
N SER A 11 1.70 -13.19 18.41
CA SER A 11 2.33 -11.93 18.74
C SER A 11 2.62 -11.27 17.39
N ARG A 12 1.80 -10.26 17.03
CA ARG A 12 2.04 -9.52 15.80
C ARG A 12 3.36 -8.77 16.00
N ASN A 13 4.34 -9.05 15.15
CA ASN A 13 5.58 -8.30 15.13
C ASN A 13 5.24 -6.83 14.82
N SER A 14 5.27 -6.00 15.85
CA SER A 14 5.14 -4.55 15.72
C SER A 14 6.50 -3.96 15.37
N PHE A 15 6.51 -2.99 14.45
CA PHE A 15 7.72 -2.19 14.24
C PHE A 15 8.13 -1.49 15.54
N THR A 16 9.40 -1.61 15.92
CA THR A 16 9.99 -0.98 17.12
C THR A 16 9.89 0.56 17.10
N GLY A 17 9.67 1.19 15.95
CA GLY A 17 9.47 2.64 15.86
C GLY A 17 8.81 3.11 14.57
N SER A 18 8.17 4.28 14.64
CA SER A 18 7.50 4.93 13.50
C SER A 18 8.44 5.19 12.33
N LEU A 19 9.71 5.48 12.60
CA LEU A 19 10.72 5.67 11.55
C LEU A 19 10.95 4.40 10.74
N GLY A 20 11.06 3.23 11.39
CA GLY A 20 11.23 1.95 10.69
C GLY A 20 10.03 1.61 9.81
N PHE A 21 8.82 1.90 10.27
CA PHE A 21 7.60 1.74 9.47
C PHE A 21 7.60 2.64 8.23
N VAL A 22 7.92 3.92 8.39
CA VAL A 22 7.97 4.88 7.27
C VAL A 22 9.07 4.51 6.27
N LEU A 23 10.26 4.10 6.74
CA LEU A 23 11.36 3.64 5.89
C LEU A 23 11.00 2.38 5.10
N ALA A 24 10.37 1.39 5.74
CA ALA A 24 9.92 0.19 5.05
C ALA A 24 8.83 0.49 4.00
N ALA A 25 7.87 1.35 4.32
CA ALA A 25 6.84 1.78 3.39
C ALA A 25 7.44 2.59 2.21
N ALA A 26 8.35 3.52 2.50
CA ALA A 26 9.03 4.31 1.48
C ALA A 26 9.88 3.44 0.55
N GLY A 27 10.65 2.49 1.12
CA GLY A 27 11.47 1.54 0.36
C GLY A 27 10.64 0.62 -0.54
N SER A 28 9.43 0.24 -0.12
CA SER A 28 8.50 -0.51 -0.96
C SER A 28 7.87 0.33 -2.07
N ALA A 29 7.72 1.65 -1.85
CA ALA A 29 7.07 2.55 -2.81
C ALA A 29 8.04 3.07 -3.89
N VAL A 30 9.34 3.17 -3.58
CA VAL A 30 10.37 3.62 -4.54
C VAL A 30 11.01 2.42 -5.26
N GLY A 31 10.77 2.30 -6.56
CA GLY A 31 11.29 1.19 -7.39
C GLY A 31 12.03 1.66 -8.65
N LEU A 32 12.62 0.71 -9.38
CA LEU A 32 13.35 0.93 -10.65
C LEU A 32 12.54 1.75 -11.67
N GLY A 33 11.22 1.59 -11.69
CA GLY A 33 10.33 2.38 -12.55
C GLY A 33 10.46 3.89 -12.32
N ASN A 34 10.65 4.32 -11.08
CA ASN A 34 10.78 5.75 -10.76
C ASN A 34 12.16 6.33 -11.13
N ILE A 35 13.15 5.48 -11.42
CA ILE A 35 14.52 5.89 -11.76
C ILE A 35 14.70 6.00 -13.27
N TRP A 36 14.12 5.10 -14.07
CA TRP A 36 14.27 5.12 -15.54
C TRP A 36 13.06 5.71 -16.25
N ARG A 37 11.85 5.27 -15.89
CA ARG A 37 10.63 5.62 -16.62
C ARG A 37 10.20 7.04 -16.33
N PHE A 38 10.40 7.52 -15.11
CA PHE A 38 10.06 8.90 -14.74
C PHE A 38 10.89 9.95 -15.49
N PRO A 39 12.24 9.88 -15.59
CA PRO A 39 13.00 10.82 -16.43
C PRO A 39 12.62 10.77 -17.90
N TYR A 40 12.32 9.57 -18.43
CA TYR A 40 11.91 9.41 -19.82
C TYR A 40 10.56 10.08 -20.11
N LEU A 41 9.55 9.87 -19.25
CA LEU A 41 8.24 10.52 -19.41
C LEU A 41 8.34 12.04 -19.19
N ALA A 42 9.08 12.47 -18.17
CA ALA A 42 9.28 13.90 -17.92
C ALA A 42 9.95 14.58 -19.11
N ALA A 43 10.96 13.97 -19.74
CA ALA A 43 11.62 14.53 -20.92
C ALA A 43 10.73 14.57 -22.17
N LYS A 44 9.81 13.60 -22.32
CA LYS A 44 9.00 13.44 -23.54
C LYS A 44 7.67 14.21 -23.50
N ASP A 45 7.02 14.27 -22.34
CA ASP A 45 5.67 14.84 -22.16
C ASP A 45 5.70 16.28 -21.61
N GLY A 46 6.60 17.13 -22.13
CA GLY A 46 6.58 18.58 -21.82
C GLY A 46 7.39 19.02 -20.60
N GLY A 47 8.33 18.21 -20.11
CA GLY A 47 9.38 18.65 -19.18
C GLY A 47 8.83 19.11 -17.83
N GLY A 48 8.95 20.42 -17.57
CA GLY A 48 8.54 21.04 -16.31
C GLY A 48 7.03 21.05 -16.07
N LEU A 49 6.19 21.11 -17.12
CA LEU A 49 4.73 21.11 -16.93
C LEU A 49 4.24 19.75 -16.43
N PHE A 50 4.81 18.66 -16.97
CA PHE A 50 4.57 17.30 -16.48
C PHE A 50 4.91 17.18 -14.99
N LEU A 51 6.03 17.76 -14.56
CA LEU A 51 6.46 17.73 -13.16
C LEU A 51 5.47 18.47 -12.24
N VAL A 52 4.96 19.63 -12.65
CA VAL A 52 3.98 20.40 -11.87
C VAL A 52 2.68 19.62 -11.72
N VAL A 53 2.14 19.07 -12.81
CA VAL A 53 0.92 18.25 -12.78
C VAL A 53 1.13 16.99 -11.93
N TYR A 54 2.28 16.34 -12.07
CA TYR A 54 2.66 15.17 -11.26
C TYR A 54 2.66 15.50 -9.77
N LEU A 55 3.25 16.63 -9.36
CA LEU A 55 3.26 17.05 -7.96
C LEU A 55 1.86 17.35 -7.43
N VAL A 56 1.02 18.04 -8.21
CA VAL A 56 -0.37 18.33 -7.82
C VAL A 56 -1.15 17.03 -7.63
N LEU A 57 -1.06 16.08 -8.55
CA LEU A 57 -1.73 14.78 -8.42
C LEU A 57 -1.18 13.94 -7.27
N ALA A 58 0.14 13.93 -7.07
CA ALA A 58 0.78 13.20 -5.97
C ALA A 58 0.35 13.75 -4.60
N LEU A 59 0.32 15.08 -4.44
CA LEU A 59 -0.07 15.72 -3.19
C LEU A 59 -1.57 15.65 -2.90
N THR A 60 -2.41 15.56 -3.93
CA THR A 60 -3.87 15.48 -3.76
C THR A 60 -4.32 14.02 -3.70
N PHE A 61 -4.33 13.34 -4.85
CA PHE A 61 -4.78 11.96 -4.95
C PHE A 61 -3.85 11.00 -4.23
N GLY A 62 -2.53 11.12 -4.45
CA GLY A 62 -1.54 10.22 -3.83
C GLY A 62 -1.59 10.28 -2.30
N PHE A 63 -1.58 11.49 -1.73
CA PHE A 63 -1.65 11.68 -0.28
C PHE A 63 -2.99 11.21 0.32
N THR A 64 -4.12 11.54 -0.34
CA THR A 64 -5.44 11.11 0.12
C THR A 64 -5.57 9.59 0.14
N LEU A 65 -5.11 8.92 -0.91
CA LEU A 65 -5.13 7.45 -0.98
C LEU A 65 -4.22 6.83 0.06
N LEU A 66 -3.01 7.37 0.26
CA LEU A 66 -2.06 6.89 1.25
C LEU A 66 -2.64 6.97 2.68
N ILE A 67 -3.22 8.12 3.05
CA ILE A 67 -3.86 8.29 4.36
C ILE A 67 -5.03 7.33 4.52
N THR A 68 -5.85 7.17 3.48
CA THR A 68 -7.00 6.27 3.51
C THR A 68 -6.57 4.83 3.76
N GLU A 69 -5.56 4.35 3.05
CA GLU A 69 -5.03 2.99 3.21
C GLU A 69 -4.44 2.78 4.61
N ILE A 70 -3.65 3.74 5.11
CA ILE A 70 -3.08 3.69 6.47
C ILE A 70 -4.21 3.71 7.52
N ALA A 71 -5.25 4.52 7.35
CA ALA A 71 -6.37 4.60 8.28
C ALA A 71 -7.18 3.30 8.31
N ILE A 72 -7.46 2.70 7.14
CA ILE A 72 -8.15 1.41 7.02
C ILE A 72 -7.30 0.29 7.65
N GLY A 73 -6.01 0.24 7.34
CA GLY A 73 -5.08 -0.74 7.91
C GLY A 73 -4.96 -0.61 9.43
N ARG A 74 -4.92 0.62 9.95
CA ARG A 74 -4.88 0.87 11.40
C ARG A 74 -6.17 0.49 12.11
N LYS A 75 -7.33 0.74 11.48
CA LYS A 75 -8.66 0.43 12.04
C LYS A 75 -8.95 -1.06 12.05
N THR A 76 -8.55 -1.77 11.00
CA THR A 76 -8.85 -3.20 10.86
C THR A 76 -7.76 -4.09 11.48
N GLN A 77 -6.49 -3.67 11.47
CA GLN A 77 -5.31 -4.45 11.94
C GLN A 77 -5.22 -5.85 11.29
N GLU A 78 -5.77 -5.99 10.09
CA GLU A 78 -5.98 -7.24 9.38
C GLU A 78 -5.47 -7.08 7.94
N SER A 79 -5.14 -8.20 7.30
CA SER A 79 -4.70 -8.18 5.89
C SER A 79 -5.76 -7.55 4.98
N PRO A 80 -5.36 -6.89 3.87
CA PRO A 80 -6.29 -6.22 2.94
C PRO A 80 -7.46 -7.13 2.52
N LEU A 81 -7.18 -8.42 2.31
CA LEU A 81 -8.15 -9.46 1.95
C LEU A 81 -9.32 -9.58 2.96
N THR A 82 -9.04 -9.43 4.26
CA THR A 82 -10.02 -9.55 5.36
C THR A 82 -10.51 -8.18 5.83
N ALA A 83 -9.68 -7.14 5.72
CA ALA A 83 -9.98 -5.77 6.12
C ALA A 83 -11.18 -5.19 5.35
N TYR A 84 -11.21 -5.35 4.02
CA TYR A 84 -12.34 -4.90 3.20
C TYR A 84 -13.63 -5.68 3.50
N LYS A 85 -13.52 -6.98 3.80
CA LYS A 85 -14.66 -7.84 4.20
C LYS A 85 -15.24 -7.46 5.57
N LYS A 86 -14.41 -6.99 6.51
CA LYS A 86 -14.85 -6.47 7.82
C LYS A 86 -15.55 -5.10 7.73
N ILE A 87 -15.19 -4.27 6.75
CA ILE A 87 -15.85 -2.96 6.54
C ILE A 87 -17.19 -3.13 5.83
N ASN A 88 -17.26 -4.00 4.81
CA ASN A 88 -18.53 -4.34 4.16
C ASN A 88 -18.42 -5.73 3.48
N SER A 89 -19.30 -6.65 3.83
CA SER A 89 -19.31 -8.03 3.31
C SER A 89 -19.40 -8.09 1.77
N LYS A 90 -19.98 -7.07 1.12
CA LYS A 90 -20.07 -6.96 -0.36
C LYS A 90 -18.76 -6.51 -1.05
N TRP A 91 -17.81 -5.94 -0.32
CA TRP A 91 -16.54 -5.42 -0.87
C TRP A 91 -15.39 -6.44 -0.79
N GLY A 92 -15.69 -7.70 -0.44
CA GLY A 92 -14.69 -8.78 -0.42
C GLY A 92 -13.99 -9.01 -1.76
N PHE A 93 -14.62 -8.63 -2.88
CA PHE A 93 -14.02 -8.66 -4.20
C PHE A 93 -12.81 -7.73 -4.32
N LEU A 94 -12.81 -6.55 -3.68
CA LEU A 94 -11.65 -5.66 -3.67
C LEU A 94 -10.43 -6.31 -3.02
N GLY A 95 -10.63 -7.13 -2.00
CA GLY A 95 -9.55 -7.88 -1.37
C GLY A 95 -8.86 -8.86 -2.34
N ILE A 96 -9.64 -9.52 -3.20
CA ILE A 96 -9.11 -10.44 -4.22
C ILE A 96 -8.28 -9.65 -5.24
N PHE A 97 -8.72 -8.46 -5.64
CA PHE A 97 -7.95 -7.57 -6.53
C PHE A 97 -6.61 -7.17 -5.91
N SER A 98 -6.59 -6.85 -4.61
CA SER A 98 -5.34 -6.51 -3.91
C SER A 98 -4.29 -7.63 -3.92
N PHE A 99 -4.70 -8.90 -4.10
CA PHE A 99 -3.76 -10.02 -4.25
C PHE A 99 -3.39 -10.30 -5.71
N VAL A 100 -4.37 -10.25 -6.61
CA VAL A 100 -4.19 -10.59 -8.03
C VAL A 100 -3.33 -9.56 -8.76
N VAL A 101 -3.50 -8.26 -8.45
CA VAL A 101 -2.74 -7.18 -9.10
C VAL A 101 -1.23 -7.33 -8.93
N PRO A 102 -0.67 -7.43 -7.70
CA PRO A 102 0.78 -7.62 -7.53
C PRO A 102 1.28 -9.00 -7.96
N PHE A 103 0.41 -9.99 -8.17
CA PHE A 103 0.80 -11.28 -8.73
C PHE A 103 1.01 -11.23 -10.25
N ILE A 104 0.30 -10.34 -10.94
CA ILE A 104 0.35 -10.19 -12.41
C ILE A 104 1.48 -9.25 -12.87
N ILE A 105 1.79 -8.23 -12.06
CA ILE A 105 2.82 -7.22 -12.35
C ILE A 105 4.21 -7.77 -12.04
#